data_AF-A0A1C7MDT9-F1
#
_entry.id   AF-A0A1C7MDT9-F1
#
_cell.length_a   1.000
_cell.length_b   1.000
_cell.length_c   1.000
_cell.angle_alpha   90.00
_cell.angle_beta   90.00
_cell.angle_gamma   90.00
#
_symmetry.space_group_name_H-M   'P 1'
#
loop_
_entity.id
_entity.type
_entity.pdbx_description
1 polymer ?
#
loop_
_entity_poly.entity_id
_entity_poly.type
_entity_poly.pdbx_seq_one_letter_code
_entity_poly.pdbx_strand_id
1 'polypeptide(L)'
;MAGLEDGPPGGLTTADRLEMVEKYQDAWRNLRFAASSPILSRITPLRMPTSHSGGVYSRVTANGDVEFCRIGSPIKGRQDMYWMLTRKATGLAAIGVCDVDCSQDLVVLSERTTVDGVFQHVTVHLRSAASGFPHPLASRPTLGAYTFLDESSIHGDIVALESKNTDAGLCVHLWNWKSGIMVLNIRSANSPGVLGCYTFVDEHHIMVTEHSYLAVHAFDPEAKTPSPPFDSSLSVNIQFSLESNPTRAVHGMPFQHRLADSVRLLEVRIGRSRLASCYICFFLSAVRACLQQASFTSQTWFAWEQWGPSGSRALTIPYGMYIALGTLGTKCLFLSWDLEPHCRVVVYEFNPWVVTGGPDAEQEVVVKHRAFAEPVCSRVRCRIDHWDKILKDVWSACLTEDGVVLESKGSELRAYVV
;
A
#
# COMPACT_ATOMS: atom_id res chain seq x y z
N MET A 1 -22.66 6.10 2.44
CA MET A 1 -22.29 6.51 1.07
C MET A 1 -20.83 6.12 0.81
N ALA A 2 -20.52 5.45 -0.32
CA ALA A 2 -19.19 5.21 -0.94
C ALA A 2 -17.93 4.79 -0.11
N GLY A 3 -17.89 4.88 1.22
CA GLY A 3 -16.62 4.83 1.97
C GLY A 3 -15.80 6.12 1.81
N LEU A 4 -16.51 7.23 1.54
CA LEU A 4 -15.97 8.57 1.41
C LEU A 4 -16.53 9.44 2.55
N GLU A 5 -15.67 10.20 3.20
CA GLU A 5 -16.03 11.29 4.11
C GLU A 5 -15.91 12.63 3.37
N ASP A 6 -16.77 13.59 3.73
CA ASP A 6 -16.62 14.98 3.31
C ASP A 6 -15.28 15.54 3.75
N GLY A 7 -14.51 16.04 2.78
CA GLY A 7 -13.33 16.86 3.06
C GLY A 7 -13.72 18.27 3.52
N PRO A 8 -12.73 19.10 3.90
CA PRO A 8 -12.94 20.46 4.38
C PRO A 8 -13.85 21.30 3.47
N PRO A 9 -14.54 22.34 3.99
CA PRO A 9 -15.31 23.26 3.17
C PRO A 9 -14.47 23.80 2.01
N GLY A 10 -15.00 23.72 0.79
CA GLY A 10 -14.33 24.10 -0.44
C GLY A 10 -15.27 24.85 -1.38
N GLY A 11 -14.82 25.12 -2.60
CA GLY A 11 -15.61 25.87 -3.61
C GLY A 11 -16.80 25.10 -4.21
N LEU A 12 -17.04 23.86 -3.81
CA LEU A 12 -18.14 23.02 -4.31
C LEU A 12 -19.33 23.06 -3.35
N THR A 13 -20.54 23.17 -3.90
CA THR A 13 -21.79 23.06 -3.14
C THR A 13 -22.06 21.61 -2.74
N THR A 14 -23.00 21.41 -1.80
CA THR A 14 -23.50 20.07 -1.43
C THR A 14 -24.10 19.32 -2.63
N ALA A 15 -24.69 20.03 -3.59
CA ALA A 15 -25.25 19.41 -4.80
C ALA A 15 -24.14 18.90 -5.74
N ASP A 16 -23.11 19.71 -5.99
CA ASP A 16 -21.95 19.30 -6.81
C ASP A 16 -21.24 18.09 -6.16
N ARG A 17 -21.07 18.12 -4.84
CA ARG A 17 -20.52 17.00 -4.05
C ARG A 17 -21.35 15.72 -4.23
N LEU A 18 -22.67 15.81 -4.12
CA LEU A 18 -23.55 14.65 -4.31
C LEU A 18 -23.45 14.09 -5.74
N GLU A 19 -23.50 14.95 -6.76
CA GLU A 19 -23.38 14.54 -8.17
C GLU A 19 -22.05 13.82 -8.45
N MET A 20 -20.94 14.31 -7.88
CA MET A 20 -19.63 13.64 -7.97
C MET A 20 -19.65 12.25 -7.33
N VAL A 21 -20.24 12.10 -6.15
CA VAL A 21 -20.35 10.80 -5.45
C VAL A 21 -21.28 9.84 -6.18
N GLU A 22 -22.34 10.32 -6.82
CA GLU A 22 -23.24 9.50 -7.64
C GLU A 22 -22.54 8.98 -8.91
N LYS A 23 -21.84 9.85 -9.65
CA LYS A 23 -21.03 9.46 -10.82
C LYS A 23 -19.95 8.45 -10.44
N TYR A 24 -19.24 8.71 -9.35
CA TYR A 24 -18.24 7.80 -8.78
C TYR A 24 -18.82 6.40 -8.48
N GLN A 25 -19.99 6.36 -7.83
CA GLN A 25 -20.66 5.10 -7.54
C GLN A 25 -21.16 4.39 -8.79
N ASP A 26 -21.69 5.10 -9.81
CA ASP A 26 -22.12 4.46 -11.06
C ASP A 26 -20.94 3.86 -11.84
N ALA A 27 -19.83 4.59 -11.96
CA ALA A 27 -18.64 4.12 -12.65
C ALA A 27 -18.08 2.84 -12.01
N TRP A 28 -17.90 2.82 -10.69
CA TRP A 28 -17.47 1.62 -9.96
C TRP A 28 -18.52 0.51 -9.92
N ARG A 29 -19.82 0.80 -9.99
CA ARG A 29 -20.87 -0.22 -10.05
C ARG A 29 -20.92 -0.95 -11.38
N ASN A 30 -20.65 -0.24 -12.48
CA ASN A 30 -20.78 -0.75 -13.85
C ASN A 30 -19.43 -0.99 -14.54
N LEU A 31 -18.31 -0.78 -13.83
CA LEU A 31 -16.94 -0.74 -14.36
C LEU A 31 -16.80 0.18 -15.59
N ARG A 32 -17.53 1.30 -15.58
CA ARG A 32 -17.57 2.30 -16.67
C ARG A 32 -16.47 3.32 -16.46
N PHE A 33 -15.25 2.89 -16.78
CA PHE A 33 -14.09 3.76 -16.73
C PHE A 33 -13.76 4.31 -18.12
N ALA A 34 -13.52 5.62 -18.21
CA ALA A 34 -12.89 6.23 -19.37
C ALA A 34 -11.39 5.85 -19.39
N ALA A 35 -10.91 5.32 -20.50
CA ALA A 35 -9.47 5.18 -20.72
C ALA A 35 -8.86 6.57 -20.85
N SER A 36 -7.89 6.88 -19.98
CA SER A 36 -7.09 8.10 -20.11
C SER A 36 -6.27 8.05 -21.41
N SER A 37 -5.73 9.19 -21.84
CA SER A 37 -4.58 9.16 -22.75
C SER A 37 -3.48 8.27 -22.14
N PRO A 38 -2.74 7.49 -22.94
CA PRO A 38 -1.70 6.60 -22.43
C PRO A 38 -0.62 7.41 -21.69
N ILE A 39 -0.65 7.24 -20.37
CA ILE A 39 0.00 8.09 -19.37
C ILE A 39 1.49 8.18 -19.62
N LEU A 40 2.09 7.03 -19.96
CA LEU A 40 3.50 6.90 -20.23
C LEU A 40 3.75 6.30 -21.63
N SER A 41 3.15 6.90 -22.66
CA SER A 41 3.27 6.48 -24.07
C SER A 41 4.68 6.60 -24.70
N ARG A 42 5.70 7.00 -23.93
CA ARG A 42 7.10 7.17 -24.38
C ARG A 42 8.09 6.16 -23.78
N ILE A 43 7.59 5.07 -23.20
CA ILE A 43 8.39 4.14 -22.39
C ILE A 43 9.15 3.09 -23.22
N THR A 44 10.46 3.06 -23.05
CA THR A 44 11.32 1.89 -23.36
C THR A 44 11.08 0.78 -22.31
N PRO A 45 10.84 -0.49 -22.72
CA PRO A 45 10.26 -1.54 -21.86
C PRO A 45 11.23 -2.21 -20.86
N LEU A 46 12.30 -1.52 -20.42
CA LEU A 46 13.41 -2.16 -19.69
C LEU A 46 13.19 -2.33 -18.18
N ARG A 47 12.26 -1.60 -17.56
CA ARG A 47 11.98 -1.71 -16.12
C ARG A 47 10.58 -1.25 -15.76
N MET A 48 9.97 -1.99 -14.83
CA MET A 48 8.69 -1.67 -14.20
C MET A 48 8.60 -0.22 -13.68
N PRO A 49 7.46 0.46 -13.86
CA PRO A 49 7.06 1.55 -13.00
C PRO A 49 6.89 1.05 -11.56
N THR A 50 7.34 1.83 -10.58
CA THR A 50 7.04 1.60 -9.15
C THR A 50 5.84 2.46 -8.78
N SER A 51 4.83 1.86 -8.13
CA SER A 51 3.68 2.58 -7.55
C SER A 51 4.03 3.09 -6.16
N HIS A 52 3.54 4.28 -5.80
CA HIS A 52 3.90 5.05 -4.61
C HIS A 52 2.66 5.66 -3.95
N SER A 53 2.86 6.23 -2.76
CA SER A 53 1.82 6.92 -2.00
C SER A 53 1.09 8.00 -2.81
N GLY A 54 -0.24 8.05 -2.69
CA GLY A 54 -1.09 9.06 -3.35
C GLY A 54 -1.31 8.88 -4.86
N GLY A 55 -1.15 7.68 -5.43
CA GLY A 55 -1.38 7.42 -6.86
C GLY A 55 -0.28 7.99 -7.76
N VAL A 56 0.95 8.03 -7.24
CA VAL A 56 2.16 8.42 -7.96
C VAL A 56 2.85 7.17 -8.48
N TYR A 57 3.36 7.24 -9.70
CA TYR A 57 4.15 6.21 -10.35
C TYR A 57 5.50 6.81 -10.70
N SER A 58 6.58 6.08 -10.46
CA SER A 58 7.93 6.52 -10.83
C SER A 58 8.63 5.52 -11.73
N ARG A 59 9.55 6.00 -12.55
CA ARG A 59 10.48 5.15 -13.31
C ARG A 59 11.85 5.79 -13.38
N VAL A 60 12.90 4.99 -13.20
CA VAL A 60 14.28 5.42 -13.46
C VAL A 60 14.57 5.25 -14.95
N THR A 61 14.98 6.32 -15.63
CA THR A 61 15.30 6.34 -17.07
C THR A 61 16.65 5.69 -17.36
N ALA A 62 16.94 5.43 -18.63
CA ALA A 62 18.26 4.94 -19.05
C ALA A 62 19.42 5.88 -18.68
N ASN A 63 19.15 7.19 -18.53
CA ASN A 63 20.13 8.19 -18.10
C ASN A 63 20.33 8.24 -16.57
N GLY A 64 19.49 7.52 -15.81
CA GLY A 64 19.45 7.60 -14.34
C GLY A 64 18.68 8.82 -13.80
N ASP A 65 17.92 9.51 -14.64
CA ASP A 65 16.91 10.48 -14.19
C ASP A 65 15.68 9.72 -13.67
N VAL A 66 14.82 10.37 -12.89
CA VAL A 66 13.58 9.78 -12.38
C VAL A 66 12.38 10.52 -12.95
N GLU A 67 11.58 9.84 -13.76
CA GLU A 67 10.27 10.31 -14.22
C GLU A 67 9.21 9.98 -13.17
N PHE A 68 8.27 10.91 -12.98
CA PHE A 68 7.08 10.71 -12.16
C PHE A 68 5.82 11.06 -12.94
N CYS A 69 4.79 10.26 -12.74
CA CYS A 69 3.42 10.61 -13.07
C CYS A 69 2.54 10.44 -11.83
N ARG A 70 1.74 11.45 -11.50
CA ARG A 70 0.60 11.32 -10.59
C ARG A 70 -0.67 11.35 -11.40
N ILE A 71 -1.50 10.35 -11.21
CA ILE A 71 -2.76 10.21 -11.94
C ILE A 71 -3.80 11.13 -11.30
N GLY A 72 -4.56 11.80 -12.15
CA GLY A 72 -5.68 12.63 -11.75
C GLY A 72 -6.75 11.82 -11.00
N SER A 73 -7.48 12.51 -10.15
CA SER A 73 -8.62 11.96 -9.44
C SER A 73 -9.77 12.98 -9.54
N PRO A 74 -10.73 12.79 -10.47
CA PRO A 74 -11.94 13.57 -10.52
C PRO A 74 -12.66 13.64 -9.17
N ILE A 75 -12.80 12.53 -8.42
CA ILE A 75 -13.49 12.57 -7.12
C ILE A 75 -12.75 13.43 -6.10
N LYS A 76 -11.42 13.53 -6.16
CA LYS A 76 -10.64 14.42 -5.27
C LYS A 76 -10.29 15.78 -5.88
N GLY A 77 -10.83 16.12 -7.05
CA GLY A 77 -10.50 17.37 -7.76
C GLY A 77 -9.03 17.49 -8.18
N ARG A 78 -8.31 16.36 -8.29
CA ARG A 78 -6.87 16.31 -8.56
C ARG A 78 -6.63 16.16 -10.06
N GLN A 79 -5.75 16.98 -10.63
CA GLN A 79 -5.30 16.85 -12.01
C GLN A 79 -4.11 15.90 -12.15
N ASP A 80 -4.02 15.27 -13.32
CA ASP A 80 -2.81 14.61 -13.82
C ASP A 80 -1.59 15.53 -13.65
N MET A 81 -0.46 14.97 -13.24
CA MET A 81 0.78 15.71 -13.08
C MET A 81 1.97 14.87 -13.54
N TYR A 82 2.83 15.45 -14.36
CA TYR A 82 4.01 14.80 -14.93
C TYR A 82 5.23 15.67 -14.63
N TRP A 83 6.28 15.08 -14.07
CA TRP A 83 7.53 15.78 -13.77
C TRP A 83 8.71 14.82 -13.77
N MET A 84 9.93 15.37 -13.73
CA MET A 84 11.16 14.58 -13.80
C MET A 84 12.23 15.19 -12.90
N LEU A 85 12.83 14.36 -12.04
CA LEU A 85 14.01 14.70 -11.28
C LEU A 85 15.25 14.24 -12.02
N THR A 86 16.04 15.18 -12.51
CA THR A 86 17.28 14.86 -13.22
C THR A 86 18.37 14.42 -12.26
N ARG A 87 19.29 13.57 -12.74
CA ARG A 87 20.52 13.19 -12.03
C ARG A 87 21.33 14.42 -11.58
N LYS A 88 21.34 15.47 -12.39
CA LYS A 88 22.02 16.74 -12.09
C LYS A 88 21.35 17.50 -10.93
N ALA A 89 20.02 17.47 -10.84
CA ALA A 89 19.28 18.15 -9.77
C ALA A 89 19.39 17.41 -8.42
N THR A 90 19.39 16.08 -8.45
CA THR A 90 19.59 15.25 -7.24
C THR A 90 21.06 15.19 -6.82
N GLY A 91 22.00 15.19 -7.77
CA GLY A 91 23.43 15.01 -7.49
C GLY A 91 23.79 13.58 -7.06
N LEU A 92 22.96 12.60 -7.37
CA LEU A 92 23.12 11.18 -7.00
C LEU A 92 23.45 10.35 -8.24
N ALA A 93 24.33 9.34 -8.15
CA ALA A 93 24.80 8.58 -9.31
C ALA A 93 23.87 7.40 -9.68
N ALA A 94 23.50 6.58 -8.69
CA ALA A 94 22.80 5.30 -8.88
C ALA A 94 21.49 5.27 -8.10
N ILE A 95 20.47 5.95 -8.64
CA ILE A 95 19.20 6.23 -7.97
C ILE A 95 18.21 5.07 -8.12
N GLY A 96 17.58 4.70 -7.01
CA GLY A 96 16.26 4.07 -6.94
C GLY A 96 15.26 5.00 -6.26
N VAL A 97 13.97 4.85 -6.56
CA VAL A 97 12.89 5.51 -5.83
C VAL A 97 12.38 4.57 -4.76
N CYS A 98 12.19 5.10 -3.56
CA CYS A 98 11.69 4.35 -2.41
C CYS A 98 10.18 4.62 -2.22
N ASP A 99 9.80 5.87 -1.92
CA ASP A 99 8.39 6.32 -1.90
C ASP A 99 8.30 7.84 -2.19
N VAL A 100 7.10 8.35 -2.47
CA VAL A 100 6.80 9.75 -2.81
C VAL A 100 5.58 10.24 -2.03
N ASP A 101 5.68 11.39 -1.37
CA ASP A 101 4.52 12.11 -0.83
C ASP A 101 4.44 13.52 -1.41
N CYS A 102 3.65 13.66 -2.49
CA CYS A 102 3.40 14.95 -3.12
C CYS A 102 2.68 15.97 -2.22
N SER A 103 2.04 15.56 -1.11
CA SER A 103 1.38 16.50 -0.21
C SER A 103 2.37 17.30 0.66
N GLN A 104 3.58 16.76 0.83
CA GLN A 104 4.67 17.37 1.60
C GLN A 104 5.87 17.77 0.73
N ASP A 105 5.76 17.69 -0.60
CA ASP A 105 6.87 17.80 -1.56
C ASP A 105 8.02 16.82 -1.26
N LEU A 106 7.75 15.64 -0.71
CA LEU A 106 8.77 14.68 -0.31
C LEU A 106 8.96 13.58 -1.38
N VAL A 107 10.21 13.28 -1.71
CA VAL A 107 10.60 12.00 -2.31
C VAL A 107 11.74 11.36 -1.52
N VAL A 108 11.58 10.07 -1.25
CA VAL A 108 12.60 9.22 -0.63
C VAL A 108 13.32 8.49 -1.76
N LEU A 109 14.63 8.71 -1.88
CA LEU A 109 15.48 8.07 -2.90
C LEU A 109 16.51 7.17 -2.24
N SER A 110 16.83 6.05 -2.87
CA SER A 110 18.00 5.23 -2.52
C SER A 110 19.15 5.50 -3.47
N GLU A 111 20.36 5.74 -2.94
CA GLU A 111 21.60 5.72 -3.71
C GLU A 111 22.38 4.45 -3.37
N ARG A 112 22.74 3.66 -4.39
CA ARG A 112 23.55 2.46 -4.22
C ARG A 112 25.03 2.79 -4.46
N THR A 113 25.87 2.58 -3.46
CA THR A 113 27.33 2.72 -3.59
C THR A 113 27.98 1.37 -3.89
N THR A 114 28.89 1.37 -4.85
CA THR A 114 29.77 0.23 -5.16
C THR A 114 31.21 0.60 -4.86
N VAL A 115 31.94 -0.32 -4.25
CA VAL A 115 33.38 -0.22 -4.01
C VAL A 115 34.02 -1.43 -4.68
N ASP A 116 35.00 -1.20 -5.56
CA ASP A 116 35.65 -2.22 -6.39
C ASP A 116 34.67 -3.14 -7.16
N GLY A 117 33.52 -2.57 -7.57
CA GLY A 117 32.44 -3.28 -8.27
C GLY A 117 31.50 -4.09 -7.37
N VAL A 118 31.78 -4.17 -6.07
CA VAL A 118 30.93 -4.86 -5.08
C VAL A 118 29.93 -3.87 -4.49
N PHE A 119 28.65 -4.24 -4.42
CA PHE A 119 27.63 -3.46 -3.71
C PHE A 119 27.94 -3.46 -2.21
N GLN A 120 28.11 -2.27 -1.64
CA GLN A 120 28.51 -2.13 -0.24
C GLN A 120 27.37 -1.58 0.61
N HIS A 121 26.81 -0.42 0.20
CA HIS A 121 25.79 0.27 0.97
C HIS A 121 24.70 0.91 0.09
N VAL A 122 23.55 1.13 0.71
CA VAL A 122 22.41 1.90 0.20
C VAL A 122 22.18 3.04 1.17
N THR A 123 22.37 4.28 0.70
CA THR A 123 22.05 5.50 1.46
C THR A 123 20.65 5.95 1.07
N VAL A 124 19.81 6.30 2.05
CA VAL A 124 18.50 6.90 1.78
C VAL A 124 18.62 8.41 1.83
N HIS A 125 18.08 9.10 0.84
CA HIS A 125 18.08 10.55 0.71
C HIS A 125 16.67 11.10 0.73
N LEU A 126 16.48 12.20 1.47
CA LEU A 126 15.22 12.95 1.55
C LEU A 126 15.32 14.19 0.67
N ARG A 127 14.61 14.18 -0.46
CA ARG A 127 14.65 15.26 -1.46
C ARG A 127 13.28 15.90 -1.65
N SER A 128 13.29 17.13 -2.15
CA SER A 128 12.09 17.78 -2.70
C SER A 128 11.64 17.04 -3.96
N ALA A 129 10.37 16.63 -4.03
CA ALA A 129 9.80 15.93 -5.17
C ALA A 129 9.72 16.83 -6.42
N ALA A 130 9.52 18.13 -6.25
CA ALA A 130 9.47 19.12 -7.31
C ALA A 130 10.86 19.54 -7.83
N SER A 131 11.90 19.56 -6.98
CA SER A 131 13.20 20.16 -7.33
C SER A 131 14.41 19.21 -7.26
N GLY A 132 14.34 18.09 -6.55
CA GLY A 132 15.44 17.14 -6.35
C GLY A 132 16.51 17.57 -5.34
N PHE A 133 16.48 18.82 -4.89
CA PHE A 133 17.35 19.32 -3.82
C PHE A 133 17.05 18.65 -2.47
N PRO A 134 18.00 18.67 -1.51
CA PRO A 134 17.74 18.24 -0.14
C PRO A 134 16.45 18.85 0.42
N HIS A 135 15.59 18.03 1.03
CA HIS A 135 14.27 18.49 1.45
C HIS A 135 14.37 19.56 2.55
N PRO A 136 13.76 20.76 2.41
CA PRO A 136 14.01 21.90 3.31
C PRO A 136 13.52 21.67 4.75
N LEU A 137 12.52 20.81 4.95
CA LEU A 137 12.03 20.41 6.29
C LEU A 137 12.82 19.25 6.93
N ALA A 138 13.77 18.63 6.22
CA ALA A 138 14.56 17.53 6.74
C ALA A 138 15.84 18.05 7.41
N SER A 139 15.87 18.00 8.75
CA SER A 139 17.05 18.38 9.56
C SER A 139 18.29 17.56 9.20
N ARG A 140 18.09 16.35 8.67
CA ARG A 140 19.12 15.48 8.11
C ARG A 140 18.64 15.03 6.72
N PRO A 141 19.35 15.37 5.62
CA PRO A 141 18.91 15.04 4.27
C PRO A 141 19.15 13.56 3.89
N THR A 142 19.67 12.75 4.82
CA THR A 142 19.90 11.32 4.65
C THR A 142 19.46 10.51 5.88
N LEU A 143 18.94 9.30 5.64
CA LEU A 143 18.49 8.36 6.66
C LEU A 143 19.32 7.07 6.62
N GLY A 144 20.24 6.92 7.58
CA GLY A 144 21.04 5.70 7.76
C GLY A 144 21.92 5.30 6.56
N ALA A 145 22.47 4.09 6.65
CA ALA A 145 23.14 3.39 5.57
C ALA A 145 22.86 1.89 5.77
N TYR A 146 22.41 1.20 4.72
CA TYR A 146 21.92 -0.18 4.79
C TYR A 146 22.69 -1.07 3.82
N THR A 147 22.79 -2.37 4.08
CA THR A 147 23.33 -3.34 3.11
C THR A 147 22.39 -3.54 1.92
N PHE A 148 21.08 -3.53 2.18
CA PHE A 148 20.04 -3.70 1.18
C PHE A 148 18.74 -3.06 1.69
N LEU A 149 17.93 -2.51 0.78
CA LEU A 149 16.57 -2.04 1.01
C LEU A 149 15.63 -2.77 0.05
N ASP A 150 14.52 -3.28 0.58
CA ASP A 150 13.49 -3.99 -0.18
C ASP A 150 12.29 -3.07 -0.40
N GLU A 151 11.60 -2.72 0.68
CA GLU A 151 10.37 -1.91 0.67
C GLU A 151 10.50 -0.63 1.51
N SER A 152 9.63 0.34 1.25
CA SER A 152 9.55 1.60 1.99
C SER A 152 8.18 2.23 1.85
N SER A 153 7.73 2.98 2.84
CA SER A 153 6.50 3.78 2.76
C SER A 153 6.54 5.02 3.65
N ILE A 154 5.80 6.05 3.26
CA ILE A 154 5.64 7.31 3.99
C ILE A 154 4.26 7.32 4.67
N HIS A 155 4.23 7.70 5.95
CA HIS A 155 3.00 7.97 6.69
C HIS A 155 3.16 9.26 7.50
N GLY A 156 2.70 10.38 6.92
CA GLY A 156 2.86 11.71 7.51
C GLY A 156 4.33 12.06 7.72
N ASP A 157 4.74 12.19 8.97
CA ASP A 157 6.10 12.60 9.35
C ASP A 157 7.07 11.39 9.46
N ILE A 158 6.57 10.17 9.26
CA ILE A 158 7.33 8.92 9.38
C ILE A 158 7.64 8.31 8.01
N VAL A 159 8.89 7.90 7.81
CA VAL A 159 9.33 7.01 6.74
C VAL A 159 9.64 5.65 7.35
N ALA A 160 8.95 4.60 6.88
CA ALA A 160 9.31 3.22 7.13
C ALA A 160 10.29 2.73 6.04
N LEU A 161 11.34 2.03 6.48
CA LEU A 161 12.34 1.41 5.61
C LEU A 161 12.51 -0.04 6.00
N GLU A 162 12.23 -0.97 5.08
CA GLU A 162 12.60 -2.37 5.23
C GLU A 162 14.01 -2.59 4.66
N SER A 163 14.86 -3.18 5.49
CA SER A 163 16.24 -3.48 5.14
C SER A 163 16.57 -4.95 5.40
N LYS A 164 17.45 -5.51 4.59
CA LYS A 164 17.96 -6.87 4.78
C LYS A 164 19.42 -6.84 5.22
N ASN A 165 19.65 -7.17 6.49
CA ASN A 165 20.97 -7.42 7.03
C ASN A 165 21.34 -8.90 6.77
N THR A 166 22.59 -9.18 6.38
CA THR A 166 23.06 -10.55 6.11
C THR A 166 22.95 -11.45 7.33
N ASP A 167 23.15 -10.88 8.52
CA ASP A 167 23.36 -11.64 9.75
C ASP A 167 22.11 -11.61 10.65
N ALA A 168 21.39 -10.48 10.65
CA ALA A 168 20.19 -10.26 11.48
C ALA A 168 18.85 -10.49 10.73
N GLY A 169 18.89 -10.83 9.43
CA GLY A 169 17.69 -10.99 8.61
C GLY A 169 17.05 -9.66 8.21
N LEU A 170 15.72 -9.67 8.05
CA LEU A 170 14.93 -8.49 7.70
C LEU A 170 14.67 -7.63 8.94
N CYS A 171 14.66 -6.31 8.77
CA CYS A 171 14.47 -5.32 9.84
C CYS A 171 13.67 -4.12 9.29
N VAL A 172 12.68 -3.66 10.04
CA VAL A 172 11.88 -2.47 9.71
C VAL A 172 12.32 -1.31 10.61
N HIS A 173 12.75 -0.21 10.01
CA HIS A 173 13.17 1.01 10.69
C HIS A 173 12.15 2.11 10.45
N LEU A 174 11.64 2.72 11.51
CA LEU A 174 10.82 3.92 11.43
C LEU A 174 11.66 5.15 11.74
N TRP A 175 11.61 6.12 10.84
CA TRP A 175 12.30 7.40 10.98
C TRP A 175 11.30 8.54 10.94
N ASN A 176 11.32 9.43 11.92
CA ASN A 176 10.77 10.77 11.70
C ASN A 176 11.70 11.47 10.71
N TRP A 177 11.22 11.72 9.50
CA TRP A 177 12.07 12.20 8.41
C TRP A 177 12.43 13.69 8.54
N LYS A 178 11.63 14.46 9.30
CA LYS A 178 11.90 15.88 9.58
C LYS A 178 13.01 16.05 10.61
N SER A 179 13.01 15.24 11.67
CA SER A 179 14.08 15.26 12.69
C SER A 179 15.29 14.41 12.30
N GLY A 180 15.11 13.38 11.47
CA GLY A 180 16.13 12.39 11.14
C GLY A 180 16.48 11.49 12.34
N ILE A 181 15.50 11.25 13.23
CA ILE A 181 15.58 10.35 14.38
C ILE A 181 14.86 9.04 14.05
N MET A 182 15.49 7.90 14.38
CA MET A 182 14.87 6.58 14.29
C MET A 182 13.96 6.38 15.51
N VAL A 183 12.65 6.42 15.30
CA VAL A 183 11.64 6.34 16.37
C VAL A 183 11.26 4.91 16.74
N LEU A 184 11.53 3.94 15.86
CA LEU A 184 11.38 2.50 16.12
C LEU A 184 12.35 1.66 15.28
N ASN A 185 12.85 0.56 15.84
CA ASN A 185 13.66 -0.45 15.14
C ASN A 185 13.11 -1.84 15.49
N ILE A 186 12.50 -2.51 14.51
CA ILE A 186 11.91 -3.84 14.65
C ILE A 186 12.83 -4.85 13.96
N ARG A 187 13.18 -5.91 14.69
CA ARG A 187 14.03 -7.01 14.20
C ARG A 187 13.32 -8.34 14.36
N SER A 188 13.54 -9.26 13.41
CA SER A 188 13.02 -10.63 13.54
C SER A 188 13.84 -11.39 14.58
N ALA A 189 13.33 -11.52 15.80
CA ALA A 189 14.09 -12.04 16.94
C ALA A 189 14.56 -13.50 16.78
N ASN A 190 13.80 -14.33 16.05
CA ASN A 190 13.84 -15.79 16.21
C ASN A 190 14.14 -16.61 14.95
N SER A 191 14.27 -16.02 13.76
CA SER A 191 14.65 -16.75 12.54
C SER A 191 15.16 -15.84 11.42
N PRO A 192 16.26 -16.21 10.72
CA PRO A 192 16.72 -15.47 9.54
C PRO A 192 15.66 -15.48 8.42
N GLY A 193 15.08 -14.30 8.14
CA GLY A 193 14.25 -14.06 6.96
C GLY A 193 12.74 -14.34 7.11
N VAL A 194 12.14 -14.00 8.25
CA VAL A 194 10.69 -14.23 8.51
C VAL A 194 9.89 -12.95 8.89
N LEU A 195 10.54 -11.78 8.97
CA LEU A 195 9.80 -10.53 8.70
C LEU A 195 9.40 -10.55 7.23
N GLY A 196 8.13 -10.25 6.93
CA GLY A 196 7.56 -10.47 5.60
C GLY A 196 7.04 -9.20 4.93
N CYS A 197 6.24 -8.41 5.67
CA CYS A 197 5.66 -7.14 5.24
C CYS A 197 5.34 -6.27 6.47
N TYR A 198 4.84 -5.05 6.24
CA TYR A 198 4.30 -4.18 7.28
C TYR A 198 3.25 -3.20 6.75
N THR A 199 2.46 -2.57 7.63
CA THR A 199 1.56 -1.46 7.29
C THR A 199 1.30 -0.57 8.50
N PHE A 200 0.97 0.71 8.29
CA PHE A 200 0.58 1.63 9.36
C PHE A 200 -0.91 1.44 9.71
N VAL A 201 -1.23 1.37 11.00
CA VAL A 201 -2.61 1.35 11.52
C VAL A 201 -3.13 2.78 11.70
N ASP A 202 -2.27 3.67 12.19
CA ASP A 202 -2.47 5.11 12.39
C ASP A 202 -1.11 5.79 12.61
N GLU A 203 -1.12 7.07 12.98
CA GLU A 203 0.09 7.91 13.17
C GLU A 203 1.03 7.43 14.29
N HIS A 204 0.59 6.52 15.18
CA HIS A 204 1.35 6.05 16.35
C HIS A 204 1.54 4.53 16.36
N HIS A 205 0.98 3.79 15.39
CA HIS A 205 1.00 2.33 15.39
C HIS A 205 1.39 1.76 14.02
N ILE A 206 2.44 0.94 14.01
CA ILE A 206 2.82 0.10 12.88
C ILE A 206 2.45 -1.36 13.20
N MET A 207 2.12 -2.10 12.16
CA MET A 207 1.75 -3.50 12.24
C MET A 207 2.67 -4.28 11.29
N VAL A 208 3.38 -5.29 11.79
CA VAL A 208 4.42 -6.03 11.07
C VAL A 208 4.17 -7.53 11.12
N THR A 209 4.61 -8.27 10.11
CA THR A 209 4.40 -9.72 10.05
C THR A 209 5.58 -10.50 10.62
N GLU A 210 5.35 -11.39 11.58
CA GLU A 210 6.28 -12.41 12.07
C GLU A 210 5.76 -13.83 11.74
N HIS A 211 6.50 -14.87 12.15
CA HIS A 211 6.36 -16.24 11.63
C HIS A 211 4.94 -16.83 11.64
N SER A 212 4.18 -16.56 12.70
CA SER A 212 2.78 -16.98 12.83
C SER A 212 1.86 -15.80 13.15
N TYR A 213 2.34 -14.55 12.98
CA TYR A 213 1.76 -13.43 13.72
C TYR A 213 1.94 -11.98 13.19
N LEU A 214 1.20 -11.01 13.74
CA LEU A 214 1.21 -9.56 13.50
C LEU A 214 1.51 -8.77 14.78
N ALA A 215 2.76 -8.43 15.02
CA ALA A 215 3.03 -7.48 16.08
C ALA A 215 2.48 -6.09 15.68
N VAL A 216 1.58 -5.53 16.50
CA VAL A 216 1.26 -4.09 16.43
C VAL A 216 2.16 -3.40 17.45
N HIS A 217 3.06 -2.55 16.97
CA HIS A 217 3.96 -1.77 17.79
C HIS A 217 3.49 -0.33 17.86
N ALA A 218 3.31 0.18 19.07
CA ALA A 218 3.20 1.61 19.31
C ALA A 218 4.57 2.29 19.18
N PHE A 219 4.60 3.51 18.67
CA PHE A 219 5.77 4.38 18.63
C PHE A 219 5.36 5.84 18.88
N ASP A 220 6.29 6.66 19.36
CA ASP A 220 6.12 8.10 19.49
C ASP A 220 6.75 8.78 18.25
N PRO A 221 5.96 9.40 17.35
CA PRO A 221 6.49 10.09 16.18
C PRO A 221 7.37 11.30 16.54
N GLU A 222 7.18 11.88 17.74
CA GLU A 222 7.90 13.07 18.24
C GLU A 222 9.07 12.70 19.18
N ALA A 223 9.48 11.42 19.21
CA ALA A 223 10.56 10.94 20.04
C ALA A 223 11.88 11.71 19.81
N LYS A 224 12.36 12.37 20.87
CA LYS A 224 13.57 13.23 20.84
C LYS A 224 14.88 12.45 20.89
N THR A 225 14.82 11.15 21.16
CA THR A 225 15.96 10.23 21.25
C THR A 225 15.60 8.95 20.51
N PRO A 226 16.56 8.28 19.84
CA PRO A 226 16.29 7.00 19.21
C PRO A 226 15.75 5.98 20.22
N SER A 227 14.73 5.23 19.83
CA SER A 227 14.27 4.08 20.62
C SER A 227 15.41 3.05 20.73
N PRO A 228 15.62 2.40 21.88
CA PRO A 228 16.41 1.17 21.90
C PRO A 228 15.78 0.14 20.94
N PRO A 229 16.58 -0.75 20.32
CA PRO A 229 16.02 -1.82 19.49
C PRO A 229 15.09 -2.68 20.35
N PHE A 230 13.88 -2.94 19.84
CA PHE A 230 12.90 -3.76 20.53
C PHE A 230 13.15 -5.23 20.21
N ASP A 231 13.58 -6.02 21.19
CA ASP A 231 13.48 -7.48 21.14
C ASP A 231 12.03 -7.86 21.49
N SER A 232 11.26 -8.30 20.49
CA SER A 232 9.80 -8.48 20.62
C SER A 232 9.43 -9.64 21.55
N SER A 233 8.54 -9.37 22.53
CA SER A 233 7.98 -10.39 23.43
C SER A 233 6.49 -10.21 23.75
N LEU A 234 5.84 -9.15 23.23
CA LEU A 234 4.39 -8.91 23.35
C LEU A 234 3.86 -8.39 22.01
N SER A 235 3.09 -9.24 21.31
CA SER A 235 2.69 -9.11 19.90
C SER A 235 1.34 -9.82 19.65
N VAL A 236 0.65 -9.52 18.54
CA VAL A 236 -0.67 -10.09 18.13
C VAL A 236 -0.49 -10.84 16.77
N ASN A 237 -1.51 -11.42 16.07
CA ASN A 237 -1.31 -12.55 15.12
C ASN A 237 -2.02 -12.62 13.72
N ILE A 238 -1.47 -12.12 12.58
CA ILE A 238 -1.92 -12.25 11.13
C ILE A 238 -0.65 -12.14 10.17
N GLN A 239 -0.68 -11.65 8.90
CA GLN A 239 0.45 -11.29 7.96
C GLN A 239 -0.06 -10.25 6.85
N PHE A 240 0.67 -9.78 5.79
CA PHE A 240 0.29 -8.65 4.84
C PHE A 240 0.66 -8.69 3.32
N SER A 241 0.30 -7.58 2.60
CA SER A 241 0.68 -7.05 1.26
C SER A 241 0.86 -5.50 1.34
N LEU A 242 1.84 -4.92 0.64
CA LEU A 242 2.25 -3.51 0.73
C LEU A 242 1.41 -2.55 -0.11
N GLU A 243 1.00 -1.41 0.46
CA GLU A 243 0.35 -0.34 -0.31
C GLU A 243 0.43 1.08 0.24
N SER A 244 0.16 2.01 -0.67
CA SER A 244 -0.01 3.44 -0.44
C SER A 244 -1.09 3.74 0.60
N ASN A 245 -0.67 4.21 1.78
CA ASN A 245 -1.61 4.77 2.73
C ASN A 245 -2.32 5.99 2.13
N PRO A 246 -3.59 6.25 2.51
CA PRO A 246 -4.21 7.54 2.27
C PRO A 246 -3.30 8.67 2.76
N THR A 247 -2.90 9.56 1.86
CA THR A 247 -2.23 10.81 2.20
C THR A 247 -3.09 11.62 3.16
N ARG A 248 -2.46 12.44 4.01
CA ARG A 248 -3.16 13.35 4.93
C ARG A 248 -4.21 14.17 4.17
N ALA A 249 -5.26 14.59 4.88
CA ALA A 249 -6.30 15.46 4.34
C ALA A 249 -5.68 16.76 3.79
N VAL A 250 -5.50 16.83 2.47
CA VAL A 250 -5.00 18.03 1.79
C VAL A 250 -6.15 19.03 1.69
N HIS A 251 -5.88 20.27 2.09
CA HIS A 251 -6.85 21.35 2.05
C HIS A 251 -7.42 21.52 0.63
N GLY A 252 -8.75 21.52 0.52
CA GLY A 252 -9.45 21.64 -0.76
C GLY A 252 -9.78 20.31 -1.46
N MET A 253 -9.32 19.15 -0.97
CA MET A 253 -9.89 17.88 -1.44
C MET A 253 -11.35 17.77 -0.96
N PRO A 254 -12.33 17.53 -1.86
CA PRO A 254 -13.75 17.47 -1.48
C PRO A 254 -14.12 16.17 -0.76
N PHE A 255 -13.37 15.08 -0.97
CA PHE A 255 -13.60 13.79 -0.33
C PHE A 255 -12.29 13.11 0.08
N GLN A 256 -12.37 12.31 1.15
CA GLN A 256 -11.29 11.45 1.62
C GLN A 256 -11.82 10.05 1.94
N HIS A 257 -10.95 9.03 1.86
CA HIS A 257 -11.28 7.71 2.42
C HIS A 257 -11.05 7.72 3.92
N ARG A 258 -12.01 7.18 4.66
CA ARG A 258 -11.84 6.97 6.09
C ARG A 258 -10.81 5.87 6.35
N LEU A 259 -9.68 6.20 6.96
CA LEU A 259 -8.62 5.24 7.30
C LEU A 259 -9.13 4.03 8.10
N ALA A 260 -10.05 4.25 9.04
CA ALA A 260 -10.63 3.19 9.85
C ALA A 260 -11.45 2.17 9.02
N ASP A 261 -12.12 2.62 7.97
CA ASP A 261 -12.94 1.77 7.11
C ASP A 261 -12.13 1.24 5.91
N SER A 262 -10.81 1.49 5.88
CA SER A 262 -9.95 0.93 4.86
C SER A 262 -9.62 -0.53 5.15
N VAL A 263 -9.77 -1.35 4.12
CA VAL A 263 -9.35 -2.74 4.08
C VAL A 263 -7.83 -2.78 3.93
N ARG A 264 -7.22 -3.82 4.47
CA ARG A 264 -5.85 -4.24 4.19
C ARG A 264 -5.87 -5.70 3.78
N LEU A 265 -4.92 -6.06 2.92
CA LEU A 265 -4.81 -7.40 2.36
C LEU A 265 -3.64 -8.13 3.00
N LEU A 266 -3.92 -9.34 3.47
CA LEU A 266 -2.97 -10.36 3.86
C LEU A 266 -2.85 -11.38 2.73
N GLU A 267 -1.64 -11.77 2.33
CA GLU A 267 -1.37 -13.05 1.67
C GLU A 267 -0.71 -14.06 2.63
N VAL A 268 -1.40 -15.15 2.99
CA VAL A 268 -0.85 -16.27 3.77
C VAL A 268 -0.32 -17.34 2.83
N ARG A 269 0.98 -17.61 2.87
CA ARG A 269 1.64 -18.67 2.07
C ARG A 269 1.99 -19.88 2.92
N ILE A 270 1.75 -21.10 2.42
CA ILE A 270 2.06 -22.34 3.16
C ILE A 270 3.26 -23.07 2.57
N GLY A 271 4.31 -23.19 3.38
CA GLY A 271 5.52 -23.94 3.04
C GLY A 271 6.37 -23.25 1.95
N ARG A 272 7.33 -23.99 1.41
CA ARG A 272 8.28 -23.46 0.38
C ARG A 272 7.68 -23.37 -1.03
N SER A 273 6.40 -23.68 -1.18
CA SER A 273 5.76 -23.90 -2.47
C SER A 273 4.87 -22.71 -2.83
N ARG A 274 5.03 -22.13 -4.03
CA ARG A 274 4.21 -21.01 -4.53
C ARG A 274 2.75 -21.40 -4.87
N LEU A 275 2.29 -22.58 -4.44
CA LEU A 275 1.12 -23.26 -5.01
C LEU A 275 -0.17 -23.10 -4.19
N ALA A 276 -0.12 -22.52 -2.99
CA ALA A 276 -1.31 -22.24 -2.19
C ALA A 276 -1.14 -20.97 -1.35
N SER A 277 -1.88 -19.93 -1.72
CA SER A 277 -2.03 -18.69 -0.96
C SER A 277 -3.49 -18.55 -0.53
N CYS A 278 -3.73 -18.26 0.74
CA CYS A 278 -5.02 -17.79 1.23
C CYS A 278 -4.89 -16.32 1.56
N TYR A 279 -5.82 -15.50 1.10
CA TYR A 279 -5.81 -14.08 1.40
C TYR A 279 -6.75 -13.77 2.56
N ILE A 280 -6.45 -12.75 3.36
CA ILE A 280 -7.40 -12.20 4.33
C ILE A 280 -7.52 -10.70 4.10
N CYS A 281 -8.72 -10.26 3.73
CA CYS A 281 -9.07 -8.85 3.68
C CYS A 281 -9.63 -8.46 5.04
N PHE A 282 -9.07 -7.48 5.75
CA PHE A 282 -9.57 -7.06 7.06
C PHE A 282 -9.54 -5.54 7.21
N PHE A 283 -10.43 -5.00 8.04
CA PHE A 283 -10.51 -3.55 8.27
C PHE A 283 -9.56 -3.09 9.37
N LEU A 284 -8.93 -1.92 9.18
CA LEU A 284 -8.15 -1.29 10.25
C LEU A 284 -8.98 -0.94 11.48
N SER A 285 -10.29 -0.71 11.35
CA SER A 285 -11.21 -0.54 12.49
C SER A 285 -11.25 -1.74 13.42
N ALA A 286 -11.10 -2.96 12.91
CA ALA A 286 -11.05 -4.18 13.73
C ALA A 286 -9.75 -4.24 14.55
N VAL A 287 -8.60 -3.91 13.94
CA VAL A 287 -7.31 -3.80 14.65
C VAL A 287 -7.37 -2.69 15.72
N ARG A 288 -7.94 -1.53 15.38
CA ARG A 288 -8.13 -0.42 16.32
C ARG A 288 -9.06 -0.80 17.49
N ALA A 289 -10.08 -1.63 17.27
CA ALA A 289 -10.91 -2.16 18.35
C ALA A 289 -10.10 -3.06 19.31
N CYS A 290 -9.20 -3.91 18.79
CA CYS A 290 -8.26 -4.68 19.62
C CYS A 290 -7.32 -3.76 20.41
N LEU A 291 -6.75 -2.72 19.79
CA LEU A 291 -5.89 -1.74 20.48
C LEU A 291 -6.64 -0.97 21.59
N GLN A 292 -7.89 -0.58 21.34
CA GLN A 292 -8.76 0.02 22.35
C GLN A 292 -9.05 -0.96 23.49
N GLN A 293 -9.37 -2.22 23.20
CA GLN A 293 -9.58 -3.22 24.24
C GLN A 293 -8.30 -3.47 25.06
N ALA A 294 -7.13 -3.51 24.42
CA ALA A 294 -5.83 -3.71 25.07
C ALA A 294 -5.53 -2.60 26.09
N SER A 295 -5.81 -1.34 25.75
CA SER A 295 -5.56 -0.20 26.64
C SER A 295 -6.49 -0.16 27.87
N PHE A 296 -7.66 -0.81 27.82
CA PHE A 296 -8.57 -0.94 28.96
C PHE A 296 -8.37 -2.22 29.80
N THR A 297 -7.93 -3.32 29.19
CA THR A 297 -7.94 -4.65 29.84
C THR A 297 -6.56 -5.22 30.15
N SER A 298 -5.48 -4.55 29.74
CA SER A 298 -4.12 -5.09 29.72
C SER A 298 -3.94 -6.38 28.90
N GLN A 299 -4.95 -6.76 28.10
CA GLN A 299 -4.90 -7.90 27.19
C GLN A 299 -4.03 -7.54 25.98
N THR A 300 -2.85 -8.15 25.87
CA THR A 300 -1.90 -7.94 24.76
C THR A 300 -2.02 -8.97 23.64
N TRP A 301 -2.90 -9.96 23.77
CA TRP A 301 -3.07 -11.06 22.82
C TRP A 301 -4.53 -11.22 22.41
N PHE A 302 -4.79 -11.26 21.10
CA PHE A 302 -6.12 -11.44 20.55
C PHE A 302 -6.15 -12.66 19.63
N ALA A 303 -6.90 -13.68 20.04
CA ALA A 303 -7.14 -14.86 19.21
C ALA A 303 -7.99 -14.49 17.99
N TRP A 304 -7.83 -15.22 16.88
CA TRP A 304 -8.53 -14.94 15.63
C TRP A 304 -10.05 -14.80 15.84
N GLU A 305 -10.62 -15.67 16.66
CA GLU A 305 -12.05 -15.80 16.95
C GLU A 305 -12.63 -14.52 17.60
N GLN A 306 -11.79 -13.70 18.23
CA GLN A 306 -12.22 -12.48 18.95
C GLN A 306 -12.44 -11.28 18.02
N TRP A 307 -11.74 -11.21 16.88
CA TRP A 307 -11.74 -10.01 16.02
C TRP A 307 -11.88 -10.35 14.52
N GLY A 308 -11.33 -11.47 14.07
CA GLY A 308 -11.30 -11.92 12.67
C GLY A 308 -12.69 -12.10 12.07
N PRO A 309 -13.59 -12.94 12.63
CA PRO A 309 -14.90 -13.19 12.03
C PRO A 309 -15.75 -11.93 11.80
N SER A 310 -15.62 -10.92 12.67
CA SER A 310 -16.37 -9.66 12.60
C SER A 310 -15.69 -8.60 11.73
N GLY A 311 -14.36 -8.63 11.65
CA GLY A 311 -13.54 -7.58 11.03
C GLY A 311 -12.85 -7.96 9.72
N SER A 312 -13.03 -9.19 9.25
CA SER A 312 -12.30 -9.72 8.09
C SER A 312 -13.08 -10.71 7.21
N ARG A 313 -12.55 -10.92 6.00
CA ARG A 313 -12.93 -11.95 5.04
C ARG A 313 -11.71 -12.76 4.62
N ALA A 314 -11.73 -14.07 4.85
CA ALA A 314 -10.76 -14.98 4.26
C ALA A 314 -11.21 -15.32 2.83
N LEU A 315 -10.31 -15.14 1.86
CA LEU A 315 -10.48 -15.50 0.45
C LEU A 315 -9.58 -16.70 0.14
N THR A 316 -10.18 -17.81 -0.26
CA THR A 316 -9.46 -18.94 -0.87
C THR A 316 -9.57 -18.79 -2.37
N ILE A 317 -8.52 -18.27 -2.99
CA ILE A 317 -8.48 -18.13 -4.43
C ILE A 317 -7.93 -19.45 -5.02
N PRO A 318 -8.64 -20.10 -5.97
CA PRO A 318 -8.24 -21.39 -6.48
C PRO A 318 -6.88 -21.33 -7.20
N TYR A 319 -6.18 -22.47 -7.20
CA TYR A 319 -4.85 -22.57 -7.81
C TYR A 319 -4.90 -22.27 -9.31
N GLY A 320 -4.09 -21.29 -9.74
CA GLY A 320 -3.96 -20.88 -11.13
C GLY A 320 -3.95 -19.37 -11.24
N MET A 321 -2.72 -18.80 -11.26
CA MET A 321 -2.45 -17.41 -11.65
C MET A 321 -3.42 -16.38 -11.07
N TYR A 322 -3.28 -16.08 -9.77
CA TYR A 322 -3.76 -14.83 -9.22
C TYR A 322 -2.61 -14.06 -8.58
N ILE A 323 -2.55 -12.76 -8.84
CA ILE A 323 -1.66 -11.83 -8.16
C ILE A 323 -2.53 -10.80 -7.46
N ALA A 324 -2.40 -10.74 -6.13
CA ALA A 324 -2.86 -9.61 -5.34
C ALA A 324 -2.05 -8.37 -5.73
N LEU A 325 -2.76 -7.29 -6.04
CA LEU A 325 -2.15 -6.06 -6.51
C LEU A 325 -2.35 -4.88 -5.56
N GLY A 326 -3.38 -4.95 -4.73
CA GLY A 326 -3.72 -3.84 -3.86
C GLY A 326 -5.13 -3.83 -3.28
N THR A 327 -5.42 -2.73 -2.61
CA THR A 327 -6.57 -2.34 -1.82
C THR A 327 -6.75 -0.82 -1.91
N LEU A 328 -7.99 -0.33 -1.89
CA LEU A 328 -8.18 1.12 -1.81
C LEU A 328 -9.50 1.46 -1.14
N GLY A 329 -9.40 2.10 0.02
CA GLY A 329 -10.54 2.24 0.92
C GLY A 329 -11.14 0.87 1.19
N THR A 330 -12.35 0.65 0.69
CA THR A 330 -13.13 -0.59 0.89
C THR A 330 -12.92 -1.65 -0.20
N LYS A 331 -12.03 -1.45 -1.18
CA LYS A 331 -11.81 -2.39 -2.31
C LYS A 331 -10.53 -3.20 -2.16
N CYS A 332 -10.45 -4.36 -2.80
CA CYS A 332 -9.22 -5.10 -3.12
C CYS A 332 -9.18 -5.47 -4.61
N LEU A 333 -7.99 -5.54 -5.20
CA LEU A 333 -7.74 -5.80 -6.61
C LEU A 333 -6.86 -7.02 -6.82
N PHE A 334 -7.31 -7.92 -7.68
CA PHE A 334 -6.56 -9.09 -8.12
C PHE A 334 -6.57 -9.15 -9.65
N LEU A 335 -5.46 -9.59 -10.24
CA LEU A 335 -5.48 -10.15 -11.60
C LEU A 335 -5.69 -11.66 -11.49
N SER A 336 -6.51 -12.19 -12.39
CA SER A 336 -6.66 -13.61 -12.70
C SER A 336 -6.12 -13.85 -14.10
N TRP A 337 -5.34 -14.90 -14.33
CA TRP A 337 -5.09 -15.42 -15.67
C TRP A 337 -5.67 -16.83 -15.78
N ASP A 338 -6.56 -17.04 -16.73
CA ASP A 338 -7.05 -18.39 -17.03
C ASP A 338 -5.99 -19.21 -17.79
N LEU A 339 -6.29 -20.48 -18.08
CA LEU A 339 -5.48 -21.29 -19.01
C LEU A 339 -5.58 -20.80 -20.48
N GLU A 340 -6.50 -19.88 -20.75
CA GLU A 340 -6.64 -19.13 -21.99
C GLU A 340 -5.91 -17.78 -21.92
N PRO A 341 -5.58 -17.11 -23.05
CA PRO A 341 -4.83 -15.85 -23.08
C PRO A 341 -5.59 -14.61 -22.57
N HIS A 342 -6.61 -14.82 -21.73
CA HIS A 342 -7.45 -13.79 -21.15
C HIS A 342 -7.03 -13.54 -19.70
N CYS A 343 -6.56 -12.33 -19.44
CA CYS A 343 -6.41 -11.83 -18.08
C CYS A 343 -7.69 -11.09 -17.68
N ARG A 344 -8.20 -11.36 -16.48
CA ARG A 344 -9.35 -10.69 -15.90
C ARG A 344 -8.90 -9.88 -14.69
N VAL A 345 -9.41 -8.67 -14.55
CA VAL A 345 -9.37 -7.97 -13.26
C VAL A 345 -10.58 -8.40 -12.44
N VAL A 346 -10.33 -8.69 -11.16
CA VAL A 346 -11.35 -8.99 -10.17
C VAL A 346 -11.25 -7.97 -9.05
N VAL A 347 -12.32 -7.21 -8.83
CA VAL A 347 -12.43 -6.24 -7.74
C VAL A 347 -13.34 -6.83 -6.67
N TYR A 348 -12.84 -6.90 -5.44
CA TYR A 348 -13.64 -7.25 -4.27
C TYR A 348 -14.00 -5.96 -3.53
N GLU A 349 -15.29 -5.65 -3.41
CA GLU A 349 -15.80 -4.46 -2.74
C GLU A 349 -16.45 -4.85 -1.40
N PHE A 350 -15.89 -4.36 -0.30
CA PHE A 350 -16.25 -4.69 1.07
C PHE A 350 -17.18 -3.66 1.72
N ASN A 351 -17.54 -2.59 1.02
CA ASN A 351 -18.40 -1.54 1.54
C ASN A 351 -19.81 -2.06 1.86
N PRO A 352 -20.27 -2.05 3.13
CA PRO A 352 -21.55 -2.67 3.50
C PRO A 352 -22.73 -2.05 2.75
N TRP A 353 -22.68 -0.75 2.42
CA TRP A 353 -23.72 -0.05 1.67
C TRP A 353 -23.84 -0.48 0.20
N VAL A 354 -22.74 -0.99 -0.39
CA VAL A 354 -22.75 -1.55 -1.75
C VAL A 354 -23.26 -2.99 -1.72
N VAL A 355 -22.83 -3.75 -0.71
CA VAL A 355 -23.13 -5.19 -0.61
C VAL A 355 -24.58 -5.47 -0.21
N THR A 356 -25.26 -4.59 0.55
CA THR A 356 -26.66 -4.81 0.93
C THR A 356 -27.69 -4.73 -0.21
N GLY A 357 -27.29 -4.25 -1.40
CA GLY A 357 -28.23 -3.93 -2.49
C GLY A 357 -28.33 -4.94 -3.64
N GLY A 358 -27.48 -5.98 -3.67
CA GLY A 358 -27.40 -6.92 -4.80
C GLY A 358 -27.89 -8.34 -4.48
N PRO A 359 -28.45 -9.08 -5.46
CA PRO A 359 -28.76 -10.51 -5.29
C PRO A 359 -27.48 -11.36 -5.12
N ASP A 360 -26.34 -10.88 -5.61
CA ASP A 360 -25.04 -11.57 -5.63
C ASP A 360 -24.17 -11.29 -4.38
N ALA A 361 -24.78 -10.82 -3.29
CA ALA A 361 -24.08 -10.58 -2.03
C ALA A 361 -23.67 -11.91 -1.37
N GLU A 362 -22.40 -12.30 -1.51
CA GLU A 362 -21.91 -13.57 -0.96
C GLU A 362 -22.14 -13.67 0.57
N GLN A 363 -22.63 -14.83 1.00
CA GLN A 363 -22.96 -15.13 2.39
C GLN A 363 -21.70 -15.31 3.28
N GLU A 364 -21.90 -15.68 4.55
CA GLU A 364 -20.82 -16.05 5.47
C GLU A 364 -19.99 -17.20 4.89
N VAL A 365 -18.68 -17.01 4.82
CA VAL A 365 -17.75 -17.99 4.24
C VAL A 365 -17.00 -18.71 5.36
N VAL A 366 -17.04 -20.04 5.33
CA VAL A 366 -16.25 -20.90 6.22
C VAL A 366 -15.07 -21.47 5.42
N VAL A 367 -13.89 -20.87 5.61
CA VAL A 367 -12.67 -21.25 4.91
C VAL A 367 -11.98 -22.40 5.62
N LYS A 368 -11.90 -23.56 4.95
CA LYS A 368 -11.06 -24.69 5.35
C LYS A 368 -9.75 -24.64 4.57
N HIS A 369 -8.72 -24.02 5.15
CA HIS A 369 -7.40 -23.89 4.52
C HIS A 369 -6.30 -24.38 5.45
N ARG A 370 -5.25 -25.01 4.90
CA ARG A 370 -4.16 -25.65 5.66
C ARG A 370 -3.30 -24.68 6.51
N ALA A 371 -3.53 -23.37 6.38
CA ALA A 371 -2.83 -22.34 7.14
C ALA A 371 -3.39 -22.20 8.56
N PHE A 372 -4.63 -22.66 8.77
CA PHE A 372 -5.35 -22.55 10.03
C PHE A 372 -5.51 -23.95 10.62
N ALA A 373 -5.37 -24.06 11.94
CA ALA A 373 -5.62 -25.30 12.65
C ALA A 373 -7.12 -25.68 12.61
N GLU A 374 -7.99 -24.67 12.57
CA GLU A 374 -9.45 -24.79 12.55
C GLU A 374 -10.04 -24.03 11.35
N PRO A 375 -11.28 -24.34 10.90
CA PRO A 375 -11.95 -23.59 9.85
C PRO A 375 -12.18 -22.13 10.25
N VAL A 376 -11.76 -21.19 9.39
CA VAL A 376 -11.94 -19.76 9.62
C VAL A 376 -13.31 -19.32 9.13
N CYS A 377 -14.18 -18.91 10.05
CA CYS A 377 -15.44 -18.23 9.73
C CYS A 377 -15.20 -16.74 9.45
N SER A 378 -15.82 -16.23 8.38
CA SER A 378 -15.71 -14.84 7.95
C SER A 378 -17.10 -14.27 7.63
N ARG A 379 -17.52 -13.23 8.36
CA ARG A 379 -18.86 -12.62 8.22
C ARG A 379 -18.88 -11.34 7.41
N VAL A 380 -17.72 -10.76 7.12
CA VAL A 380 -17.62 -9.59 6.22
C VAL A 380 -18.03 -10.03 4.82
N ARG A 381 -19.20 -9.56 4.37
CA ARG A 381 -19.69 -9.76 3.00
C ARG A 381 -18.92 -8.86 2.03
N CYS A 382 -18.78 -9.29 0.79
CA CYS A 382 -18.28 -8.46 -0.31
C CYS A 382 -19.13 -8.64 -1.56
N ARG A 383 -19.03 -7.68 -2.47
CA ARG A 383 -19.42 -7.82 -3.88
C ARG A 383 -18.15 -8.16 -4.68
N ILE A 384 -18.29 -9.00 -5.70
CA ILE A 384 -17.19 -9.33 -6.62
C ILE A 384 -17.58 -8.80 -7.99
N ASP A 385 -16.75 -7.91 -8.54
CA ASP A 385 -16.92 -7.34 -9.88
C ASP A 385 -15.83 -7.88 -10.81
N HIS A 386 -16.24 -8.47 -11.93
CA HIS A 386 -15.35 -9.04 -12.94
C HIS A 386 -15.23 -8.12 -14.16
N TRP A 387 -14.00 -7.88 -14.61
CA TRP A 387 -13.74 -7.12 -15.82
C TRP A 387 -13.11 -7.99 -16.92
N ASP A 388 -13.97 -8.63 -17.71
CA ASP A 388 -13.54 -9.56 -18.77
C ASP A 388 -13.10 -8.88 -20.08
N LYS A 389 -13.39 -7.58 -20.26
CA LYS A 389 -13.10 -6.81 -21.49
C LYS A 389 -11.75 -6.08 -21.46
N ILE A 390 -10.75 -6.70 -20.85
CA ILE A 390 -9.42 -6.10 -20.65
C ILE A 390 -8.49 -6.38 -21.83
N LEU A 391 -7.45 -5.56 -21.95
CA LEU A 391 -6.37 -5.74 -22.91
C LEU A 391 -5.74 -7.13 -22.75
N LYS A 392 -5.35 -7.73 -23.88
CA LYS A 392 -4.49 -8.91 -23.85
C LYS A 392 -3.13 -8.55 -23.24
N ASP A 393 -2.51 -9.53 -22.61
CA ASP A 393 -1.19 -9.42 -22.00
C ASP A 393 -1.05 -8.34 -20.89
N VAL A 394 -2.11 -8.08 -20.10
CA VAL A 394 -1.95 -7.37 -18.81
C VAL A 394 -1.11 -8.22 -17.86
N TRP A 395 -0.14 -7.58 -17.20
CA TRP A 395 0.85 -8.22 -16.33
C TRP A 395 1.01 -7.54 -14.97
N SER A 396 0.66 -6.25 -14.87
CA SER A 396 0.41 -5.57 -13.60
C SER A 396 -0.85 -4.73 -13.71
N ALA A 397 -1.48 -4.49 -12.56
CA ALA A 397 -2.47 -3.45 -12.41
C ALA A 397 -2.39 -2.88 -10.98
N CYS A 398 -3.08 -1.78 -10.73
CA CYS A 398 -3.08 -1.11 -9.44
C CYS A 398 -4.37 -0.30 -9.27
N LEU A 399 -4.85 -0.17 -8.04
CA LEU A 399 -6.01 0.67 -7.75
C LEU A 399 -5.60 2.15 -7.75
N THR A 400 -6.50 2.99 -8.26
CA THR A 400 -6.46 4.43 -8.08
C THR A 400 -7.79 4.90 -7.52
N GLU A 401 -7.80 6.10 -6.95
CA GLU A 401 -8.95 6.68 -6.24
C GLU A 401 -10.24 6.58 -7.10
N ASP A 402 -10.10 6.83 -8.41
CA ASP A 402 -11.17 6.81 -9.41
C ASP A 402 -11.16 5.60 -10.37
N GLY A 403 -10.37 4.55 -10.13
CA GLY A 403 -10.45 3.36 -10.97
C GLY A 403 -9.25 2.42 -10.88
N VAL A 404 -8.77 1.98 -12.05
CA VAL A 404 -7.71 0.98 -12.17
C VAL A 404 -6.70 1.42 -13.21
N VAL A 405 -5.42 1.27 -12.88
CA VAL A 405 -4.33 1.40 -13.84
C VAL A 405 -3.94 0.00 -14.28
N LEU A 406 -3.89 -0.21 -15.59
CA LEU A 406 -3.46 -1.46 -16.19
C LEU A 406 -2.15 -1.23 -16.94
N GLU A 407 -1.22 -2.16 -16.77
CA GLU A 407 0.00 -2.22 -17.56
C GLU A 407 -0.03 -3.45 -18.45
N SER A 408 0.16 -3.24 -19.76
CA SER A 408 0.22 -4.32 -20.75
C SER A 408 1.66 -4.60 -21.18
N LYS A 409 1.88 -5.79 -21.73
CA LYS A 409 3.13 -6.22 -22.35
C LYS A 409 3.41 -5.35 -23.57
N GLY A 410 4.49 -4.56 -23.47
CA GLY A 410 4.71 -3.37 -24.30
C GLY A 410 4.93 -2.11 -23.44
N SER A 411 4.70 -2.20 -22.13
CA SER A 411 4.88 -1.13 -21.14
C SER A 411 4.02 0.10 -21.40
N GLU A 412 2.84 -0.12 -21.99
CA GLU A 412 1.82 0.90 -22.08
C GLU A 412 1.03 0.94 -20.77
N LEU A 413 1.22 2.00 -19.99
CA LEU A 413 0.45 2.28 -18.80
C LEU A 413 -0.82 3.06 -19.17
N ARG A 414 -2.00 2.47 -18.92
CA ARG A 414 -3.30 3.13 -19.12
C ARG A 414 -4.03 3.21 -17.79
N ALA A 415 -4.42 4.41 -17.39
CA ALA A 415 -5.46 4.53 -16.38
C ALA A 415 -6.83 4.39 -17.02
N TYR A 416 -7.72 3.82 -16.23
CA TYR A 416 -9.13 3.75 -16.47
C TYR A 416 -9.78 4.40 -15.26
N VAL A 417 -10.32 5.61 -15.45
CA VAL A 417 -10.87 6.46 -14.37
C VAL A 417 -12.35 6.79 -14.61
N VAL A 418 -13.08 7.14 -13.54
CA VAL A 418 -14.47 7.66 -13.56
C VAL A 418 -14.63 8.85 -14.51
#